data_AF-A0A3C1V948-F1
#
_entry.id   AF-A0A3C1V948-F1
#
_cell.length_a   1.000
_cell.length_b   1.000
_cell.length_c   1.000
_cell.angle_alpha   90.00
_cell.angle_beta   90.00
_cell.angle_gamma   90.00
#
_symmetry.space_group_name_H-M   'P 1'
#
loop_
_entity.id
_entity.type
_entity.pdbx_description
1 polymer ?
#
loop_
_entity_poly.entity_id
_entity_poly.type
_entity_poly.pdbx_seq_one_letter_code
_entity_poly.pdbx_strand_id
1 'polypeptide(L)'
;MLVKCFTDKTDAQNFCKIEKFEPIMTTLQKTSAGIVALCAAISTFAANPQLPLLNEPVDVSGDFRDFSNFYYLADRLADFDSATHTGKILYQRSQYAVRHAFDNDLAIITPAKPNEFPENEYAANPTLPFSIEFVSPRTVRIRMTSG
;
A
#
# COMPACT_ATOMS: atom_id res chain seq x y z
N MET A 1 18.79 -11.40 -40.59
CA MET A 1 19.17 -10.95 -41.96
C MET A 1 18.92 -9.46 -42.02
N LEU A 2 19.97 -8.64 -41.97
CA LEU A 2 19.84 -7.18 -41.99
C LEU A 2 20.51 -6.68 -43.27
N VAL A 3 19.76 -5.98 -44.11
CA VAL A 3 20.27 -5.37 -45.35
C VAL A 3 20.55 -3.91 -45.04
N LYS A 4 21.82 -3.50 -45.10
CA LYS A 4 22.24 -2.10 -44.99
C LYS A 4 22.59 -1.61 -46.39
N CYS A 5 21.74 -0.75 -46.96
CA CYS A 5 22.09 -0.04 -48.18
C CYS A 5 22.62 1.35 -47.81
N PHE A 6 23.74 1.75 -48.41
CA PHE A 6 24.31 3.09 -48.28
C PHE A 6 24.06 3.84 -49.60
N THR A 7 23.67 5.10 -49.49
CA THR A 7 23.57 6.02 -50.63
C THR A 7 24.79 6.94 -50.61
N ASP A 8 25.68 6.78 -51.59
CA ASP A 8 26.75 7.74 -51.85
C ASP A 8 26.17 8.92 -52.67
N LYS A 9 26.50 10.15 -52.29
CA LYS A 9 25.82 11.37 -52.76
C LYS A 9 26.38 11.93 -54.08
N THR A 10 27.27 11.20 -54.73
CA THR A 10 28.00 11.70 -55.91
C THR A 10 27.89 10.84 -57.17
N ASP A 11 27.19 9.71 -57.16
CA ASP A 11 26.81 9.01 -58.40
C ASP A 11 25.58 8.11 -58.19
N ALA A 12 24.64 8.16 -59.14
CA ALA A 12 23.32 7.53 -59.05
C ALA A 12 23.36 6.01 -59.35
N GLN A 13 24.06 5.23 -58.52
CA GLN A 13 24.04 3.77 -58.54
C GLN A 13 23.97 3.23 -57.10
N ASN A 14 22.84 2.62 -56.73
CA ASN A 14 22.68 1.98 -55.42
C ASN A 14 23.43 0.64 -55.39
N PHE A 15 24.51 0.56 -54.62
CA PHE A 15 25.16 -0.71 -54.29
C PHE A 15 24.59 -1.27 -52.99
N CYS A 16 23.94 -2.42 -53.04
CA CYS A 16 23.55 -3.14 -51.83
C CYS A 16 24.28 -4.49 -51.77
N LYS A 17 25.16 -4.64 -50.79
CA LYS A 17 26.03 -5.80 -50.62
C LYS A 17 25.42 -6.74 -49.58
N ILE A 18 25.27 -8.02 -49.94
CA ILE A 18 24.76 -9.06 -49.04
C ILE A 18 25.96 -9.64 -48.30
N GLU A 19 26.14 -9.25 -47.03
CA GLU A 19 27.13 -9.88 -46.16
C GLU A 19 26.48 -11.05 -45.40
N LYS A 20 27.01 -12.26 -45.62
CA LYS A 20 26.68 -13.46 -44.86
C LYS A 20 27.21 -13.29 -43.44
N PHE A 21 26.31 -13.18 -42.47
CA PHE A 21 26.66 -13.19 -41.06
C PHE A 21 26.88 -14.66 -40.63
N GLU A 22 28.13 -15.14 -40.69
CA GLU A 22 28.53 -16.40 -40.07
C GLU A 22 28.46 -16.24 -38.54
N PRO A 23 27.78 -17.14 -37.80
CA PRO A 23 27.65 -17.00 -36.35
C PRO A 23 29.00 -17.32 -35.68
N ILE A 24 29.63 -16.31 -35.11
CA ILE A 24 30.74 -16.50 -34.17
C ILE A 24 30.14 -17.16 -32.94
N MET A 25 30.35 -18.48 -32.86
CA MET A 25 30.09 -19.33 -31.71
C MET A 25 30.83 -18.75 -30.51
N THR A 26 30.10 -18.10 -29.62
CA THR A 26 30.57 -17.46 -28.39
C THR A 26 31.08 -18.52 -27.41
N THR A 27 32.40 -18.62 -27.27
CA THR A 27 33.05 -19.23 -26.10
C THR A 27 32.97 -18.24 -24.93
N LEU A 28 31.85 -18.23 -24.21
CA LEU A 28 31.75 -17.56 -22.90
C LEU A 28 31.15 -18.53 -21.88
N GLN A 29 31.89 -19.61 -21.66
CA GLN A 29 31.58 -20.65 -20.68
C GLN A 29 32.68 -20.61 -19.63
N LYS A 30 32.39 -20.02 -18.45
CA LYS A 30 32.97 -20.35 -17.11
C LYS A 30 32.90 -19.24 -16.03
N THR A 31 32.11 -18.16 -16.17
CA THR A 31 31.99 -17.16 -15.07
C THR A 31 30.57 -16.93 -14.55
N SER A 32 29.56 -17.57 -15.13
CA SER A 32 28.14 -17.39 -14.75
C SER A 32 27.74 -18.09 -13.45
N ALA A 33 28.47 -19.12 -13.00
CA ALA A 33 28.11 -19.84 -11.77
C ALA A 33 28.38 -19.03 -10.48
N GLY A 34 29.44 -18.21 -10.46
CA GLY A 34 29.82 -17.42 -9.28
C GLY A 34 28.86 -16.25 -9.01
N ILE A 35 28.37 -15.59 -10.06
CA ILE A 35 27.46 -14.44 -9.95
C ILE A 35 26.06 -14.89 -9.51
N VAL A 36 25.56 -16.02 -10.02
CA VAL A 36 24.26 -16.58 -9.59
C VAL A 36 24.32 -17.04 -8.13
N ALA A 37 25.42 -17.66 -7.69
CA ALA A 37 25.62 -18.05 -6.30
C ALA A 37 25.72 -16.85 -5.34
N LEU A 38 26.34 -15.74 -5.78
CA LEU A 38 26.42 -14.51 -5.00
C LEU A 38 25.06 -13.79 -4.89
N CYS A 39 24.25 -13.78 -5.97
CA CYS A 39 22.88 -13.25 -5.91
C CYS A 39 21.95 -14.11 -5.03
N ALA A 40 22.12 -15.45 -5.04
CA ALA A 40 21.34 -16.34 -4.19
C ALA A 40 21.65 -16.18 -2.69
N ALA A 41 22.89 -15.82 -2.34
CA ALA A 41 23.31 -15.59 -0.95
C ALA A 41 22.81 -14.25 -0.37
N ILE A 42 22.42 -13.29 -1.21
CA ILE A 42 21.91 -11.96 -0.78
C ILE A 42 20.38 -11.98 -0.63
N SER A 43 19.69 -12.92 -1.28
CA SER A 43 18.21 -13.04 -1.22
C SER A 43 17.65 -13.60 0.09
N THR A 44 18.50 -13.93 1.07
CA THR A 44 18.05 -14.51 2.36
C THR A 44 17.73 -13.49 3.44
N PHE A 45 17.75 -12.18 3.15
CA PHE A 45 17.03 -11.21 3.97
C PHE A 45 15.53 -11.17 3.61
N ALA A 46 14.93 -12.31 3.29
CA ALA A 46 13.49 -12.46 3.42
C ALA A 46 13.19 -12.41 4.91
N ALA A 47 12.37 -11.45 5.33
CA ALA A 47 11.91 -11.27 6.70
C ALA A 47 11.49 -12.63 7.28
N ASN A 48 12.29 -13.16 8.20
CA ASN A 48 11.85 -14.24 9.06
C ASN A 48 10.90 -13.56 10.05
N PRO A 49 9.56 -13.73 9.94
CA PRO A 49 8.68 -13.23 10.99
C PRO A 49 9.16 -13.90 12.27
N GLN A 50 9.62 -13.10 13.23
CA GLN A 50 10.02 -13.66 14.52
C GLN A 50 8.82 -14.45 15.05
N LEU A 51 9.04 -15.71 15.40
CA LEU A 51 8.00 -16.51 16.02
C LEU A 51 7.59 -15.74 17.30
N PRO A 52 6.34 -15.29 17.39
CA PRO A 52 5.93 -14.43 18.49
C PRO A 52 6.14 -15.20 19.80
N LEU A 53 6.75 -14.55 20.79
CA LEU A 53 6.82 -15.14 22.12
C LEU A 53 5.40 -15.23 22.69
N LEU A 54 5.12 -16.23 23.54
CA LEU A 54 3.78 -16.45 24.09
C LEU A 54 3.21 -15.23 24.85
N ASN A 55 4.06 -14.32 25.30
CA ASN A 55 3.71 -13.10 26.03
C ASN A 55 4.14 -11.82 25.31
N GLU A 56 4.54 -11.90 24.05
CA GLU A 56 4.84 -10.71 23.26
C GLU A 56 3.55 -9.91 23.04
N PRO A 57 3.57 -8.58 23.26
CA PRO A 57 2.41 -7.77 22.92
C PRO A 57 2.11 -7.91 21.42
N VAL A 58 0.83 -8.08 21.10
CA VAL A 58 0.39 -8.17 19.70
C VAL A 58 0.68 -6.86 19.00
N ASP A 59 1.53 -6.90 17.98
CA ASP A 59 1.77 -5.75 17.11
C ASP A 59 0.66 -5.65 16.06
N VAL A 60 -0.23 -4.68 16.24
CA VAL A 60 -1.32 -4.35 15.31
C VAL A 60 -0.94 -3.25 14.32
N SER A 61 0.32 -2.79 14.30
CA SER A 61 0.76 -1.69 13.43
C SER A 61 0.58 -2.01 11.94
N GLY A 62 0.73 -3.29 11.57
CA GLY A 62 0.47 -3.79 10.22
C GLY A 62 -0.97 -3.57 9.77
N ASP A 63 -1.93 -3.72 10.68
CA ASP A 63 -3.36 -3.61 10.37
C ASP A 63 -3.73 -2.20 9.90
N PHE A 64 -3.02 -1.16 10.35
CA PHE A 64 -3.22 0.23 9.95
C PHE A 64 -2.73 0.57 8.54
N ARG A 65 -2.07 -0.38 7.87
CA ARG A 65 -1.56 -0.24 6.50
C ARG A 65 -2.21 -1.24 5.54
N ASP A 66 -3.06 -2.12 6.07
CA ASP A 66 -3.77 -3.11 5.28
C ASP A 66 -4.98 -2.46 4.58
N PHE A 67 -5.06 -2.67 3.27
CA PHE A 67 -6.14 -2.18 2.43
C PHE A 67 -7.41 -3.02 2.56
N SER A 68 -7.32 -4.22 3.11
CA SER A 68 -8.46 -5.10 3.37
C SER A 68 -9.25 -4.72 4.63
N ASN A 69 -8.63 -3.95 5.54
CA ASN A 69 -9.25 -3.55 6.80
C ASN A 69 -10.21 -2.37 6.65
N PHE A 70 -11.32 -2.43 7.40
CA PHE A 70 -12.24 -1.32 7.57
C PHE A 70 -11.86 -0.49 8.80
N TYR A 71 -11.91 0.83 8.63
CA TYR A 71 -11.61 1.82 9.66
C TYR A 71 -12.88 2.57 10.03
N TYR A 72 -13.10 2.78 11.32
CA TYR A 72 -14.13 3.67 11.84
C TYR A 72 -13.47 4.94 12.33
N LEU A 73 -13.44 5.96 11.49
CA LEU A 73 -12.80 7.24 11.79
C LEU A 73 -13.81 8.22 12.39
N ALA A 74 -13.40 8.95 13.42
CA ALA A 74 -14.23 10.01 14.00
C ALA A 74 -14.42 11.12 12.97
N ASP A 75 -15.64 11.24 12.42
CA ASP A 75 -15.96 12.18 11.35
C ASP A 75 -16.42 13.53 11.93
N ARG A 76 -17.45 13.48 12.79
CA ARG A 76 -18.04 14.69 13.37
C ARG A 76 -18.73 14.45 14.70
N LEU A 77 -18.95 15.55 15.41
CA LEU A 77 -19.81 15.60 16.58
C LEU A 77 -21.27 15.46 16.14
N ALA A 78 -21.95 14.43 16.60
CA ALA A 78 -23.38 14.22 16.36
C ALA A 78 -24.23 15.03 17.35
N ASP A 79 -23.76 15.16 18.60
CA ASP A 79 -24.42 15.90 19.66
C ASP A 79 -23.42 16.24 20.77
N PHE A 80 -23.67 17.33 21.51
CA PHE A 80 -22.89 17.70 22.69
C PHE A 80 -23.66 18.63 23.63
N ASP A 81 -23.77 18.21 24.87
CA ASP A 81 -24.30 19.02 25.96
C ASP A 81 -23.15 19.59 26.79
N SER A 82 -23.00 20.92 26.74
CA SER A 82 -21.99 21.64 27.51
C SER A 82 -22.24 21.63 29.02
N ALA A 83 -23.47 21.42 29.48
CA ALA A 83 -23.78 21.41 30.91
C ALA A 83 -23.33 20.09 31.57
N THR A 84 -23.55 18.96 30.89
CA THR A 84 -23.13 17.64 31.38
C THR A 84 -21.76 17.20 30.87
N HIS A 85 -21.20 17.90 29.88
CA HIS A 85 -19.96 17.55 29.18
C HIS A 85 -20.00 16.16 28.53
N THR A 86 -21.18 15.77 28.06
CA THR A 86 -21.41 14.50 27.38
C THR A 86 -21.88 14.76 25.96
N GLY A 87 -21.59 13.82 25.07
CA GLY A 87 -21.98 13.96 23.68
C GLY A 87 -21.87 12.65 22.92
N LYS A 88 -22.03 12.75 21.60
CA LYS A 88 -21.91 11.62 20.69
C LYS A 88 -21.07 11.99 19.48
N ILE A 89 -20.26 11.05 19.01
CA ILE A 89 -19.45 11.17 17.81
C ILE A 89 -19.99 10.21 16.76
N LEU A 90 -20.19 10.72 15.55
CA LEU A 90 -20.46 9.90 14.38
C LEU A 90 -19.12 9.38 13.84
N TYR A 91 -19.02 8.08 13.69
CA TYR A 91 -17.88 7.42 13.06
C TYR A 91 -18.22 7.05 11.62
N GLN A 92 -17.30 7.34 10.70
CA GLN A 92 -17.42 6.99 9.29
C GLN A 92 -16.63 5.71 8.99
N ARG A 93 -17.33 4.69 8.52
CA ARG A 93 -16.71 3.46 7.97
C ARG A 93 -15.99 3.80 6.68
N SER A 94 -14.71 3.46 6.64
CA SER A 94 -13.80 3.82 5.56
C SER A 94 -12.83 2.68 5.29
N GLN A 95 -12.23 2.69 4.11
CA GLN A 95 -11.21 1.73 3.70
C GLN A 95 -10.16 2.47 2.87
N TYR A 96 -8.92 1.96 2.88
CA TYR A 96 -7.94 2.46 1.93
C TYR A 96 -8.32 2.08 0.50
N ALA A 97 -8.15 3.02 -0.40
CA ALA A 97 -8.18 2.83 -1.84
C ALA A 97 -6.85 3.32 -2.41
N VAL A 98 -6.41 2.69 -3.50
CA VAL A 98 -5.24 3.17 -4.24
C VAL A 98 -5.71 4.23 -5.22
N ARG A 99 -5.12 5.42 -5.13
CA ARG A 99 -5.29 6.48 -6.12
C ARG A 99 -4.06 6.52 -7.01
N HIS A 100 -4.24 6.07 -8.24
CA HIS A 100 -3.22 6.10 -9.29
C HIS A 100 -3.16 7.48 -9.95
N ALA A 101 -1.95 8.04 -10.04
CA ALA A 101 -1.60 9.25 -10.79
C ALA A 101 -0.31 9.00 -11.59
N PHE A 102 0.02 9.91 -12.52
CA PHE A 102 1.24 9.77 -13.33
C PHE A 102 2.48 9.71 -12.42
N ASP A 103 3.22 8.59 -12.51
CA ASP A 103 4.39 8.27 -11.69
C ASP A 103 4.16 8.39 -10.17
N ASN A 104 2.92 8.20 -9.69
CA ASN A 104 2.61 8.32 -8.27
C ASN A 104 1.37 7.51 -7.87
N ASP A 105 1.52 6.64 -6.88
CA ASP A 105 0.42 5.91 -6.26
C ASP A 105 0.28 6.33 -4.80
N LEU A 106 -0.94 6.70 -4.41
CA LEU A 106 -1.26 7.15 -3.06
C LEU A 106 -2.30 6.25 -2.41
N ALA A 107 -2.05 5.88 -1.16
CA ALA A 107 -3.07 5.31 -0.29
C ALA A 107 -3.99 6.45 0.17
N ILE A 108 -5.28 6.39 -0.17
CA ILE A 108 -6.30 7.34 0.27
C ILE A 108 -7.37 6.61 1.06
N ILE A 109 -7.81 7.18 2.18
CA ILE A 109 -8.94 6.65 2.93
C ILE A 109 -10.23 7.17 2.30
N THR A 110 -11.14 6.26 1.95
CA THR A 110 -12.44 6.59 1.32
C THR A 110 -13.60 5.93 2.07
N PRO A 111 -14.79 6.55 2.11
CA PRO A 111 -15.98 5.95 2.70
C PRO A 111 -16.30 4.59 2.09
N ALA A 112 -16.62 3.61 2.92
CA ALA A 112 -16.91 2.24 2.49
C ALA A 112 -18.37 1.84 2.79
N LYS A 113 -19.03 1.21 1.81
CA LYS A 113 -20.41 0.74 1.95
C LYS A 113 -20.51 -0.53 2.80
N PRO A 114 -21.54 -0.67 3.65
CA PRO A 114 -21.77 -1.89 4.43
C PRO A 114 -21.93 -3.11 3.50
N ASN A 115 -21.48 -4.27 3.96
CA ASN A 115 -21.58 -5.56 3.26
C ASN A 115 -22.25 -6.64 4.13
N GLU A 116 -22.79 -6.24 5.28
CA GLU A 116 -23.39 -7.14 6.24
C GLU A 116 -24.80 -7.53 5.78
N PHE A 117 -25.11 -8.83 5.89
CA PHE A 117 -26.45 -9.37 5.63
C PHE A 117 -27.00 -9.97 6.94
N PRO A 118 -28.29 -9.77 7.27
CA PRO A 118 -29.31 -8.98 6.55
C PRO A 118 -28.99 -7.48 6.48
N GLU A 119 -29.50 -6.81 5.45
CA GLU A 119 -29.29 -5.36 5.29
C GLU A 119 -29.87 -4.58 6.49
N ASN A 120 -29.17 -3.51 6.89
CA ASN A 120 -29.58 -2.55 7.95
C ASN A 120 -29.68 -3.08 9.39
N GLU A 121 -29.24 -4.30 9.69
CA GLU A 121 -29.15 -4.79 11.07
C GLU A 121 -28.09 -4.03 11.89
N TYR A 122 -27.03 -3.56 11.23
CA TYR A 122 -25.96 -2.81 11.85
C TYR A 122 -25.83 -1.41 11.23
N ALA A 123 -25.60 -0.42 12.09
CA ALA A 123 -25.31 0.93 11.63
C ALA A 123 -23.96 0.96 10.92
N ALA A 124 -23.95 1.21 9.61
CA ALA A 124 -22.72 1.33 8.83
C ALA A 124 -21.79 2.43 9.37
N ASN A 125 -22.36 3.51 9.90
CA ASN A 125 -21.65 4.62 10.54
C ASN A 125 -22.19 4.78 11.97
N PRO A 126 -21.59 4.11 12.97
CA PRO A 126 -22.12 4.12 14.32
C PRO A 126 -21.94 5.48 14.98
N THR A 127 -22.91 5.86 15.81
CA THR A 127 -22.84 7.05 16.65
C THR A 127 -22.62 6.63 18.10
N LEU A 128 -21.43 6.87 18.63
CA LEU A 128 -21.02 6.37 19.95
C LEU A 128 -20.87 7.51 20.97
N PRO A 129 -21.19 7.25 22.25
CA PRO A 129 -21.12 8.26 23.29
C PRO A 129 -19.67 8.56 23.68
N PHE A 130 -19.44 9.81 24.10
CA PHE A 130 -18.21 10.21 24.78
C PHE A 130 -18.53 11.20 25.91
N SER A 131 -17.59 11.36 26.84
CA SER A 131 -17.68 12.36 27.90
C SER A 131 -16.34 13.03 28.18
N ILE A 132 -16.42 14.24 28.73
CA ILE A 132 -15.28 15.06 29.10
C ILE A 132 -15.33 15.29 30.61
N GLU A 133 -14.22 15.01 31.29
CA GLU A 133 -14.05 15.21 32.73
C GLU A 133 -12.85 16.12 32.99
N PHE A 134 -13.06 17.20 33.73
CA PHE A 134 -11.97 18.10 34.14
C PHE A 134 -11.29 17.54 35.40
N VAL A 135 -10.15 16.88 35.22
CA VAL A 135 -9.38 16.26 36.31
C VAL A 135 -8.57 17.31 37.08
N SER A 136 -8.05 18.32 36.38
CA SER A 136 -7.34 19.47 36.96
C SER A 136 -7.50 20.71 36.07
N PRO A 137 -7.11 21.92 36.52
CA PRO A 137 -7.13 23.12 35.67
C PRO A 137 -6.34 23.01 34.36
N ARG A 138 -5.45 22.02 34.23
CA ARG A 138 -4.62 21.77 33.04
C ARG A 138 -4.79 20.37 32.46
N THR A 139 -5.78 19.61 32.94
CA THR A 139 -5.95 18.20 32.54
C THR A 139 -7.42 17.89 32.33
N VAL A 140 -7.71 17.45 31.12
CA VAL A 140 -9.02 16.95 30.73
C VAL A 140 -8.90 15.48 30.38
N ARG A 141 -9.86 14.68 30.82
CA ARG A 141 -10.00 13.27 30.46
C ARG A 141 -11.17 13.14 29.49
N ILE A 142 -10.90 12.58 28.31
CA ILE A 142 -11.94 12.20 27.36
C ILE A 142 -12.15 10.70 27.51
N ARG A 143 -13.41 10.31 27.75
CA ARG A 143 -13.81 8.90 27.79
C ARG A 143 -14.66 8.62 26.56
N MET A 144 -14.30 7.57 25.83
CA MET A 144 -15.00 7.15 24.62
C MET A 144 -15.31 5.66 24.75
N THR A 145 -16.42 5.23 24.19
CA THR A 145 -16.77 3.81 24.10
C THR A 145 -16.42 3.31 22.71
N SER A 146 -15.60 2.27 22.61
CA SER A 146 -15.49 1.46 21.40
C SER A 146 -16.52 0.33 21.45
N GLY A 147 -17.18 0.05 20.33
CA GLY A 147 -18.11 -1.07 20.18
C GLY A 147 -17.42 -2.41 20.06
#